data_AF-A0A5C2SLE7-F1
#
_entry.id   AF-A0A5C2SLE7-F1
#
_cell.length_a   1.000
_cell.length_b   1.000
_cell.length_c   1.000
_cell.angle_alpha   90.00
_cell.angle_beta   90.00
_cell.angle_gamma   90.00
#
_symmetry.space_group_name_H-M   'P 1'
#
loop_
_entity.id
_entity.type
_entity.pdbx_description
1 polymer ?
#
loop_
_entity_poly.entity_id
_entity_poly.type
_entity_poly.pdbx_seq_one_letter_code
_entity_poly.pdbx_strand_id
1 'polypeptide(L)'
;MRRGEKPSADSVLLYESLVILEFIVDFFPDAGLLPADLVRRAKARLFMSIVEEKIPSDNGPTPALQMLETLQEMLPEGFVVGEWSIADAAFVPSLLFVNVFVKGGVGYWVKMEHGEKVKAELESPRLARLRRYVDEWKKRTNFNGKAAWDEEDIVIEKWLKRFAKNL
;
A
#
# COMPACT_ATOMS: atom_id res chain seq x y z
N MET A 1 10.63 20.17 2.77
CA MET A 1 10.83 21.36 1.92
C MET A 1 9.54 22.16 1.88
N ARG A 2 9.64 23.46 2.12
CA ARG A 2 8.50 24.37 1.94
C ARG A 2 8.26 24.58 0.44
N ARG A 3 7.02 24.88 0.06
CA ARG A 3 6.66 25.17 -1.34
C ARG A 3 7.55 26.33 -1.84
N GLY A 4 8.39 26.07 -2.85
CA GLY A 4 9.30 27.06 -3.45
C GLY A 4 10.79 26.88 -3.13
N GLU A 5 11.17 26.00 -2.19
CA GLU A 5 12.56 25.63 -2.00
C GLU A 5 13.03 24.72 -3.14
N LYS A 6 14.17 25.08 -3.75
CA LYS A 6 14.88 24.19 -4.68
C LYS A 6 15.81 23.28 -3.86
N PRO A 7 15.88 21.97 -4.16
CA PRO A 7 16.90 21.11 -3.57
C PRO A 7 18.30 21.68 -3.87
N SER A 8 19.26 21.41 -2.98
CA SER A 8 20.67 21.76 -3.24
C SER A 8 21.13 21.10 -4.54
N ALA A 9 21.99 21.78 -5.30
CA ALA A 9 22.60 21.21 -6.49
C ALA A 9 23.46 19.97 -6.15
N ASP A 10 23.95 19.87 -4.91
CA ASP A 10 24.79 18.77 -4.44
C ASP A 10 23.98 17.57 -3.93
N SER A 11 22.64 17.65 -3.93
CA SER A 11 21.79 16.55 -3.47
C SER A 11 21.66 15.47 -4.53
N VAL A 12 21.89 14.22 -4.13
CA VAL A 12 21.55 13.05 -4.95
C VAL A 12 20.05 12.84 -4.91
N LEU A 13 19.42 12.77 -6.09
CA LEU A 13 17.99 12.51 -6.24
C LEU A 13 17.78 11.03 -6.55
N LEU A 14 17.00 10.36 -5.71
CA LEU A 14 16.58 8.97 -5.92
C LEU A 14 15.08 8.93 -6.24
N TYR A 15 14.75 8.05 -7.18
CA TYR A 15 13.39 7.79 -7.63
C TYR A 15 13.11 6.28 -7.49
N GLU A 16 11.88 5.87 -7.80
CA GLU A 16 11.35 4.52 -7.60
C GLU A 16 11.16 4.14 -6.12
N SER A 17 9.90 3.94 -5.72
CA SER A 17 9.54 3.70 -4.31
C SER A 17 10.21 2.45 -3.75
N LEU A 18 10.28 1.36 -4.52
CA LEU A 18 10.89 0.11 -4.06
C LEU A 18 12.41 0.22 -3.94
N VAL A 19 13.06 0.96 -4.85
CA VAL A 19 14.50 1.26 -4.76
C VAL A 19 14.78 2.11 -3.52
N ILE A 20 13.96 3.12 -3.25
CA ILE A 20 14.07 3.96 -2.05
C ILE A 20 13.89 3.12 -0.78
N LEU A 21 12.97 2.16 -0.76
CA LEU A 21 12.79 1.27 0.39
C LEU A 21 14.05 0.44 0.67
N GLU A 22 14.66 -0.18 -0.35
CA GLU A 22 15.93 -0.92 -0.19
C GLU A 22 17.08 0.02 0.21
N PHE A 23 17.16 1.22 -0.36
CA PHE A 23 18.16 2.23 0.04
C PHE A 23 18.06 2.58 1.54
N ILE A 24 16.84 2.68 2.09
CA ILE A 24 16.64 2.92 3.53
C ILE A 24 17.13 1.71 4.35
N VAL A 25 16.98 0.47 3.85
CA VAL A 25 17.54 -0.71 4.52
C VAL A 25 19.05 -0.61 4.62
N ASP A 26 19.71 -0.29 3.51
CA ASP A 26 21.18 -0.19 3.47
C ASP A 26 21.70 0.94 4.36
N PHE A 27 20.95 2.05 4.46
CA PHE A 27 21.31 3.18 5.30
C PHE A 27 21.07 2.92 6.80
N PHE A 28 20.09 2.09 7.14
CA PHE A 28 19.73 1.73 8.52
C PHE A 28 19.67 0.22 8.74
N PRO A 29 20.82 -0.50 8.66
CA PRO A 29 20.85 -1.97 8.69
C PRO A 29 20.30 -2.56 10.00
N ASP A 30 20.44 -1.83 11.12
CA ASP A 30 20.00 -2.28 12.44
C ASP A 30 18.52 -1.99 12.74
N ALA A 31 17.80 -1.32 11.83
CA ALA A 31 16.40 -0.94 12.03
C ALA A 31 15.42 -2.12 11.81
N GLY A 32 15.92 -3.32 11.48
CA GLY A 32 15.10 -4.51 11.29
C GLY A 32 14.12 -4.42 10.11
N LEU A 33 14.43 -3.58 9.11
CA LEU A 33 13.58 -3.31 7.94
C LEU A 33 13.51 -4.50 6.97
N LEU A 34 14.46 -5.44 7.10
CA LEU A 34 14.42 -6.76 6.50
C LEU A 34 14.91 -7.80 7.53
N PRO A 35 14.35 -9.03 7.52
CA PRO A 35 14.78 -10.10 8.42
C PRO A 35 16.23 -10.48 8.15
N ALA A 36 16.98 -10.97 9.15
CA ALA A 36 18.37 -11.44 8.93
C ALA A 36 18.45 -12.70 8.06
N ASP A 37 17.43 -13.56 8.13
CA ASP A 37 17.35 -14.79 7.35
C ASP A 37 17.21 -14.50 5.85
N LEU A 38 18.12 -15.08 5.04
CA LEU A 38 18.21 -14.82 3.60
C LEU A 38 16.97 -15.30 2.83
N VAL A 39 16.35 -16.41 3.27
CA VAL A 39 15.16 -16.95 2.63
C VAL A 39 13.97 -16.02 2.87
N ARG A 40 13.78 -15.53 4.10
CA ARG A 40 12.75 -14.53 4.42
C ARG A 40 13.00 -13.21 3.69
N ARG A 41 14.25 -12.77 3.51
CA ARG A 41 14.56 -11.59 2.65
C ARG A 41 14.10 -11.80 1.21
N ALA A 42 14.40 -12.97 0.64
CA ALA A 42 13.98 -13.29 -0.72
C ALA A 42 12.44 -13.31 -0.84
N LYS A 43 11.73 -13.86 0.14
CA LYS A 43 10.25 -13.84 0.20
C LYS A 43 9.68 -12.42 0.27
N ALA A 44 10.28 -11.55 1.07
CA ALA A 44 9.86 -10.14 1.15
C ALA A 44 9.96 -9.46 -0.23
N ARG A 45 11.09 -9.65 -0.92
CA ARG A 45 11.33 -9.06 -2.25
C ARG A 45 10.44 -9.65 -3.34
N LEU A 46 10.19 -10.96 -3.30
CA LEU A 46 9.24 -11.60 -4.20
C LEU A 46 7.82 -11.07 -4.00
N PHE A 47 7.41 -10.86 -2.74
CA PHE A 47 6.12 -10.24 -2.47
C PHE A 47 6.06 -8.80 -3.02
N MET A 48 7.13 -8.02 -2.84
CA MET A 48 7.23 -6.66 -3.38
C MET A 48 7.13 -6.65 -4.91
N SER A 49 7.77 -7.58 -5.62
CA SER A 49 7.68 -7.63 -7.08
C SER A 49 6.26 -7.94 -7.57
N ILE A 50 5.52 -8.79 -6.85
CA ILE A 50 4.12 -9.09 -7.19
C ILE A 50 3.23 -7.87 -6.91
N VAL A 51 3.49 -7.13 -5.82
CA VAL A 51 2.80 -5.86 -5.56
C VAL A 51 3.11 -4.82 -6.63
N GLU A 52 4.36 -4.80 -7.14
CA GLU A 52 4.82 -3.90 -8.21
C GLU A 52 4.15 -4.17 -9.55
N GLU A 53 3.83 -5.43 -9.86
CA GLU A 53 3.06 -5.81 -11.05
C GLU A 53 1.65 -5.16 -11.09
N LYS A 54 1.32 -4.38 -10.05
CA LYS A 54 0.09 -3.63 -9.78
C LYS A 54 -1.10 -4.56 -9.69
N ILE A 55 -1.95 -4.31 -8.70
CA ILE A 55 -3.35 -4.73 -8.78
C ILE A 55 -3.85 -4.16 -10.12
N PRO A 56 -4.14 -4.99 -11.14
CA PRO A 56 -4.29 -4.49 -12.49
C PRO A 56 -5.47 -3.55 -12.51
N SER A 57 -5.16 -2.26 -12.54
CA SER A 57 -6.16 -1.22 -12.41
C SER A 57 -7.07 -1.26 -13.65
N ASP A 58 -6.50 -1.64 -14.78
CA ASP A 58 -7.09 -1.51 -16.12
C ASP A 58 -7.98 -2.70 -16.52
N ASN A 59 -8.05 -3.76 -15.71
CA ASN A 59 -8.78 -4.99 -16.04
C ASN A 59 -10.10 -5.16 -15.26
N GLY A 60 -10.50 -4.15 -14.48
CA GLY A 60 -11.76 -4.14 -13.75
C GLY A 60 -11.73 -4.82 -12.37
N PRO A 61 -12.87 -4.93 -11.68
CA PRO A 61 -12.94 -5.32 -10.26
C PRO A 61 -12.56 -6.79 -10.01
N THR A 62 -12.83 -7.70 -10.95
CA THR A 62 -12.56 -9.13 -10.75
C THR A 62 -11.07 -9.47 -10.70
N PRO A 63 -10.23 -9.01 -11.64
CA PRO A 63 -8.77 -9.19 -11.56
C PRO A 63 -8.16 -8.54 -10.32
N ALA A 64 -8.69 -7.39 -9.89
CA ALA A 64 -8.24 -6.74 -8.68
C ALA A 64 -8.50 -7.60 -7.43
N LEU A 65 -9.70 -8.18 -7.30
CA LEU A 65 -10.04 -9.09 -6.20
C LEU A 65 -9.20 -10.37 -6.23
N GLN A 66 -8.96 -10.96 -7.40
CA GLN A 66 -8.09 -12.13 -7.56
C GLN A 66 -6.64 -11.85 -7.16
N MET A 67 -6.11 -10.67 -7.50
CA MET A 67 -4.78 -10.26 -7.07
C MET A 67 -4.72 -10.09 -5.54
N LEU A 68 -5.75 -9.48 -4.93
CA LEU A 68 -5.84 -9.36 -3.48
C LEU A 68 -5.90 -10.73 -2.80
N GLU A 69 -6.63 -11.68 -3.35
CA GLU A 69 -6.66 -13.07 -2.84
C GLU A 69 -5.30 -13.75 -2.94
N THR A 70 -4.63 -13.63 -4.09
CA THR A 70 -3.28 -14.16 -4.30
C THR A 70 -2.30 -13.60 -3.26
N LEU A 71 -2.31 -12.28 -3.06
CA LEU A 71 -1.47 -11.61 -2.07
C LEU A 71 -1.84 -12.04 -0.65
N GLN A 72 -3.13 -12.26 -0.36
CA GLN A 72 -3.58 -12.75 0.95
C GLN A 72 -3.08 -14.17 1.25
N GLU A 73 -3.12 -15.08 0.27
CA GLU A 73 -2.66 -16.47 0.42
C GLU A 73 -1.17 -16.57 0.71
N MET A 74 -0.40 -15.58 0.28
CA MET A 74 1.02 -15.48 0.58
C MET A 74 1.33 -15.00 2.00
N LEU A 75 0.35 -14.42 2.72
CA LEU A 75 0.57 -13.88 4.05
C LEU A 75 0.62 -15.01 5.09
N PRO A 76 1.72 -15.13 5.87
CA PRO A 76 1.73 -15.96 7.07
C PRO A 76 0.88 -15.30 8.19
N GLU A 77 0.96 -15.81 9.42
CA GLU A 77 0.52 -15.03 10.58
C GLU A 77 1.40 -13.78 10.76
N GLY A 78 0.80 -12.66 11.16
CA GLY A 78 1.49 -11.37 11.32
C GLY A 78 1.65 -10.58 10.02
N PHE A 79 2.89 -10.29 9.62
CA PHE A 79 3.23 -9.44 8.46
C PHE A 79 3.70 -10.27 7.25
N VAL A 80 4.06 -9.63 6.13
CA VAL A 80 4.42 -10.33 4.86
C VAL A 80 5.45 -11.44 5.06
N VAL A 81 6.41 -11.25 5.98
CA VAL A 81 7.42 -12.26 6.34
C VAL A 81 7.37 -12.62 7.82
N GLY A 82 6.19 -12.52 8.44
CA GLY A 82 5.95 -12.74 9.87
C GLY A 82 6.17 -11.48 10.70
N GLU A 83 7.39 -10.96 10.70
CA GLU A 83 7.73 -9.64 11.28
C GLU A 83 7.57 -8.54 10.22
N TRP A 84 7.38 -7.31 10.69
CA TRP A 84 7.23 -6.17 9.79
C TRP A 84 8.54 -5.91 9.02
N SER A 85 8.41 -5.56 7.74
CA SER A 85 9.50 -5.31 6.81
C SER A 85 9.14 -4.24 5.77
N ILE A 86 10.07 -3.89 4.90
CA ILE A 86 9.80 -3.03 3.75
C ILE A 86 8.76 -3.61 2.78
N ALA A 87 8.51 -4.92 2.77
CA ALA A 87 7.45 -5.49 1.95
C ALA A 87 6.06 -5.03 2.41
N ASP A 88 5.88 -4.85 3.71
CA ASP A 88 4.65 -4.29 4.26
C ASP A 88 4.52 -2.80 3.94
N ALA A 89 5.64 -2.06 3.93
CA ALA A 89 5.68 -0.66 3.51
C ALA A 89 5.32 -0.49 2.02
N ALA A 90 5.73 -1.43 1.17
CA ALA A 90 5.36 -1.48 -0.23
C ALA A 90 3.87 -1.83 -0.45
N PHE A 91 3.32 -2.72 0.37
CA PHE A 91 1.98 -3.28 0.16
C PHE A 91 0.84 -2.42 0.72
N VAL A 92 0.99 -1.92 1.95
CA VAL A 92 -0.10 -1.25 2.66
C VAL A 92 -0.70 -0.06 1.91
N PRO A 93 0.07 0.82 1.23
CA PRO A 93 -0.51 1.90 0.44
C PRO A 93 -1.57 1.41 -0.54
N SER A 94 -1.33 0.31 -1.25
CA SER A 94 -2.29 -0.28 -2.19
C SER A 94 -3.60 -0.68 -1.49
N LEU A 95 -3.53 -1.28 -0.31
CA LEU A 95 -4.72 -1.68 0.46
C LEU A 95 -5.51 -0.46 0.99
N LEU A 96 -4.80 0.59 1.43
CA LEU A 96 -5.44 1.81 1.90
C LEU A 96 -6.17 2.54 0.76
N PHE A 97 -5.56 2.59 -0.43
CA PHE A 97 -6.20 3.16 -1.61
C PHE A 97 -7.41 2.35 -2.08
N VAL A 98 -7.36 1.01 -2.02
CA VAL A 98 -8.54 0.18 -2.30
C VAL A 98 -9.74 0.58 -1.42
N ASN A 99 -9.53 0.80 -0.11
CA ASN A 99 -10.59 1.25 0.79
C ASN A 99 -11.12 2.65 0.42
N VAL A 100 -10.23 3.57 0.05
CA VAL A 100 -10.59 4.92 -0.39
C VAL A 100 -11.45 4.89 -1.65
N PHE A 101 -11.07 4.10 -2.64
CA PHE A 101 -11.81 3.99 -3.91
C PHE A 101 -13.20 3.40 -3.72
N VAL A 102 -13.28 2.39 -2.86
CA VAL A 102 -14.54 1.72 -2.54
C VAL A 102 -15.49 2.65 -1.77
N LYS A 103 -15.00 3.40 -0.78
CA LYS A 103 -15.81 4.36 -0.02
C LYS A 103 -16.20 5.59 -0.84
N GLY A 104 -15.28 6.10 -1.64
CA GLY A 104 -15.47 7.35 -2.38
C GLY A 104 -16.23 7.18 -3.68
N GLY A 105 -16.38 5.95 -4.20
CA GLY A 105 -16.94 5.68 -5.53
C GLY A 105 -16.11 6.27 -6.69
N VAL A 106 -14.94 6.83 -6.37
CA VAL A 106 -14.03 7.54 -7.26
C VAL A 106 -12.67 6.89 -7.09
N GLY A 107 -12.27 6.10 -8.08
CA GLY A 107 -10.88 5.71 -8.25
C GLY A 107 -10.18 6.59 -9.27
N TYR A 108 -8.95 6.24 -9.64
CA TYR A 108 -8.46 6.55 -10.99
C TYR A 108 -9.50 6.15 -12.08
N TRP A 109 -10.37 5.20 -11.71
CA TRP A 109 -11.62 4.76 -12.31
C TRP A 109 -12.76 5.73 -12.00
N VAL A 110 -13.07 6.52 -13.01
CA VAL A 110 -14.29 7.31 -13.13
C VAL A 110 -15.49 6.39 -12.99
N LYS A 111 -16.19 6.50 -11.86
CA LYS A 111 -17.33 5.67 -11.47
C LYS A 111 -17.04 4.18 -11.58
N MET A 112 -16.62 3.57 -10.47
CA MET A 112 -16.74 2.12 -10.33
C MET A 112 -18.23 1.76 -10.40
N GLU A 113 -18.73 1.34 -11.57
CA GLU A 113 -20.09 0.81 -11.77
C GLU A 113 -20.42 -0.33 -10.78
N HIS A 114 -19.38 -0.90 -10.15
CA HIS A 114 -19.45 -2.01 -9.21
C HIS A 114 -18.82 -1.72 -7.83
N GLY A 115 -18.68 -0.44 -7.43
CA GLY A 115 -18.04 -0.07 -6.15
C GLY A 115 -18.60 -0.81 -4.92
N GLU A 116 -19.93 -0.88 -4.81
CA GLU A 116 -20.61 -1.61 -3.72
C GLU A 116 -20.38 -3.13 -3.76
N LYS A 117 -20.25 -3.72 -4.95
CA LYS A 117 -19.94 -5.15 -5.08
C LYS A 117 -18.52 -5.44 -4.61
N VAL A 118 -17.56 -4.60 -5.01
CA VAL A 118 -16.17 -4.71 -4.55
C VAL A 118 -16.10 -4.51 -3.04
N LYS A 119 -16.86 -3.55 -2.50
CA LYS A 119 -16.99 -3.35 -1.05
C LYS A 119 -17.45 -4.61 -0.33
N ALA A 120 -18.54 -5.21 -0.80
CA ALA A 120 -19.10 -6.41 -0.20
C ALA A 120 -18.09 -7.57 -0.22
N GLU A 121 -17.36 -7.76 -1.31
CA GLU A 121 -16.30 -8.78 -1.41
C GLU A 121 -15.13 -8.48 -0.45
N LEU A 122 -14.70 -7.23 -0.34
CA LEU A 122 -13.66 -6.80 0.62
C LEU A 122 -14.09 -6.96 2.08
N GLU A 123 -15.38 -6.89 2.39
CA GLU A 123 -15.95 -7.09 3.72
C GLU A 123 -16.29 -8.57 4.01
N SER A 124 -16.35 -9.42 2.97
CA SER A 124 -16.69 -10.84 3.08
C SER A 124 -15.63 -11.66 3.83
N PRO A 125 -15.96 -12.86 4.36
CA PRO A 125 -14.96 -13.75 4.97
C PRO A 125 -13.78 -14.11 4.05
N ARG A 126 -13.97 -14.03 2.72
CA ARG A 126 -12.96 -14.35 1.70
C ARG A 126 -11.67 -13.54 1.86
N LEU A 127 -11.79 -12.26 2.22
CA LEU A 127 -10.66 -11.34 2.39
C LEU A 127 -10.40 -10.96 3.86
N ALA A 128 -10.86 -11.80 4.79
CA ALA A 128 -10.74 -11.52 6.23
C ALA A 128 -9.29 -11.41 6.72
N ARG A 129 -8.36 -12.14 6.10
CA ARG A 129 -6.94 -12.10 6.49
C ARG A 129 -6.29 -10.76 6.12
N LEU A 130 -6.62 -10.18 4.96
CA LEU A 130 -6.18 -8.82 4.59
C LEU A 130 -6.76 -7.75 5.50
N ARG A 131 -8.04 -7.86 5.88
CA ARG A 131 -8.63 -6.91 6.84
C ARG A 131 -7.90 -6.94 8.18
N ARG A 132 -7.65 -8.15 8.71
CA ARG A 132 -6.85 -8.32 9.93
C ARG A 132 -5.44 -7.75 9.79
N TYR A 133 -4.77 -8.01 8.66
CA TYR A 133 -3.45 -7.46 8.34
C TYR A 133 -3.42 -5.92 8.40
N VAL A 134 -4.41 -5.25 7.80
CA VAL A 134 -4.51 -3.79 7.85
C VAL A 134 -4.77 -3.28 9.27
N ASP A 135 -5.63 -3.97 10.04
CA ASP A 135 -5.93 -3.60 11.42
C ASP A 135 -4.70 -3.77 12.33
N GLU A 136 -3.92 -4.82 12.15
CA GLU A 136 -2.65 -5.05 12.84
C GLU A 136 -1.63 -3.98 12.46
N TRP A 137 -1.52 -3.63 11.18
CA TRP A 137 -0.63 -2.57 10.72
C TRP A 137 -0.98 -1.21 11.34
N LYS A 138 -2.28 -0.85 11.40
CA LYS A 138 -2.76 0.39 12.02
C LYS A 138 -2.47 0.47 13.53
N LYS A 139 -2.31 -0.67 14.20
CA LYS A 139 -1.99 -0.74 15.64
C LYS A 139 -0.50 -0.68 15.95
N ARG A 140 0.38 -0.67 14.93
CA ARG A 140 1.83 -0.58 15.15
C ARG A 140 2.16 0.70 15.90
N THR A 141 3.05 0.62 16.89
CA THR A 141 3.51 1.76 17.71
C THR A 141 4.10 2.89 16.87
N ASN A 142 4.67 2.56 15.70
CA ASN A 142 5.29 3.52 14.79
C ASN A 142 4.33 4.02 13.70
N PHE A 143 3.07 3.57 13.67
CA PHE A 143 2.07 4.15 12.80
C PHE A 143 1.64 5.52 13.34
N ASN A 144 2.06 6.58 12.66
CA ASN A 144 1.86 7.95 13.13
C ASN A 144 0.50 8.55 12.70
N GLY A 145 -0.58 7.75 12.72
CA GLY A 145 -1.93 8.21 12.40
C GLY A 145 -2.01 9.03 11.11
N LYS A 146 -2.56 10.26 11.19
CA LYS A 146 -2.69 11.19 10.06
C LYS A 146 -1.35 11.55 9.39
N ALA A 147 -0.23 11.52 10.11
CA ALA A 147 1.08 11.80 9.49
C ALA A 147 1.54 10.66 8.56
N ALA A 148 1.12 9.43 8.82
CA ALA A 148 1.39 8.28 7.96
C ALA A 148 0.30 8.09 6.89
N TRP A 149 -0.96 8.36 7.23
CA TRP A 149 -2.10 8.29 6.31
C TRP A 149 -3.24 9.20 6.76
N ASP A 150 -3.43 10.33 6.06
CA ASP A 150 -4.56 11.24 6.29
C ASP A 150 -5.66 10.99 5.26
N GLU A 151 -6.50 9.99 5.55
CA GLU A 151 -7.59 9.55 4.67
C GLU A 151 -8.59 10.69 4.42
N GLU A 152 -8.97 11.42 5.47
CA GLU A 152 -10.07 12.37 5.44
C GLU A 152 -9.64 13.68 4.75
N ASP A 153 -8.64 14.38 5.31
CA ASP A 153 -8.34 15.76 4.93
C ASP A 153 -7.48 15.86 3.66
N ILE A 154 -6.66 14.84 3.38
CA ILE A 154 -5.76 14.82 2.21
C ILE A 154 -6.35 13.95 1.11
N VAL A 155 -6.65 12.69 1.39
CA VAL A 155 -7.00 11.74 0.33
C VAL A 155 -8.43 11.96 -0.17
N ILE A 156 -9.43 12.05 0.72
CA ILE A 156 -10.82 12.26 0.32
C ILE A 156 -11.07 13.73 -0.05
N GLU A 157 -10.80 14.66 0.87
CA GLU A 157 -11.21 16.06 0.71
C GLU A 157 -10.41 16.82 -0.36
N LYS A 158 -9.10 16.58 -0.48
CA LYS A 158 -8.26 17.31 -1.46
C LYS A 158 -8.02 16.53 -2.75
N TRP A 159 -7.70 15.24 -2.64
CA TRP A 159 -7.34 14.44 -3.81
C TRP A 159 -8.57 13.93 -4.55
N LEU A 160 -9.43 13.12 -3.93
CA LEU A 160 -10.63 12.58 -4.61
C LEU A 160 -11.56 13.68 -5.15
N LYS A 161 -11.86 14.72 -4.36
CA LYS A 161 -12.70 15.84 -4.86
C LYS A 161 -12.07 16.59 -6.04
N ARG A 162 -10.74 16.68 -6.12
CA ARG A 162 -10.06 17.30 -7.27
C ARG A 162 -10.19 16.43 -8.51
N PHE A 163 -10.02 15.11 -8.39
CA PHE A 163 -10.17 14.20 -9.52
C PHE A 163 -11.64 14.09 -9.95
N ALA A 164 -12.58 13.95 -9.02
CA ALA A 164 -14.01 13.89 -9.28
C ALA A 164 -14.57 15.14 -9.99
N LYS A 165 -13.97 16.33 -9.82
CA LYS A 165 -14.37 17.55 -10.53
C LYS A 165 -14.06 17.53 -12.03
N ASN A 166 -13.15 16.67 -12.46
CA ASN A 166 -12.72 16.55 -13.86
C ASN A 166 -13.35 15.33 -14.56
N LEU A 167 -14.37 14.72 -13.94
CA LEU A 167 -15.09 13.52 -14.38
C LEU A 167 -16.58 13.82 -14.60
#